data_AF-A0A5E4MKI0-F1
#
_entry.id   AF-A0A5E4MKI0-F1
#
_cell.length_a   1.000
_cell.length_b   1.000
_cell.length_c   1.000
_cell.angle_alpha   90.00
_cell.angle_beta   90.00
_cell.angle_gamma   90.00
#
_symmetry.space_group_name_H-M   'P 1'
#
loop_
_entity.id
_entity.type
_entity.pdbx_description
1 polymer ?
#
loop_
_entity_poly.entity_id
_entity_poly.type
_entity_poly.pdbx_seq_one_letter_code
_entity_poly.pdbx_strand_id
1 'polypeptide(L)'
;MMSITRLFASLVTKKLNILKLTSNYVPRCTYGLNNVGSNDPGIEIEEKKIVEEKTSLAMRAYLQRATLYNNFMEQQTHEFQVGKRHLANMMGVDPETFTQKDINEAIEYLFPSGLYDPKARPFMKPPSEVFPPKKDAEFDESGRPFHVFFYTGKPNFYLILHNIATKLSELNKFEDSLRKNNILPDDNKKLSSIGSQWLSKEDVEKLTVEKLSDYEYKHFTIAIERLLKHPCSYKYVEFIAQYQKPMITTKAIMESSPVEYTKDGKAYVTVKDCPRKSARADVTVFYPGTGKLSINGKGIEFFDDIQAREQILFPLLFTDMVEKVDIEATVRGGGISGKAGAIRFGISWSLRSFVEPETVERMRIAGLLQKDYRRRERKKPGQARARRKFTWKKR
;
A
#
# COMPACT_ATOMS: atom_id res chain seq x y z
N MET A 1 -8.64 62.77 29.64
CA MET A 1 -7.92 61.66 28.98
C MET A 1 -8.96 60.67 28.45
N MET A 2 -9.66 60.84 27.33
CA MET A 2 -9.29 61.21 25.95
C MET A 2 -8.06 60.46 25.41
N SER A 3 -8.30 59.76 24.29
CA SER A 3 -7.36 59.03 23.43
C SER A 3 -7.12 57.57 23.79
N ILE A 4 -7.77 56.66 23.04
CA ILE A 4 -7.30 55.33 22.56
C ILE A 4 -8.45 54.58 21.82
N THR A 5 -9.68 55.09 21.81
CA THR A 5 -10.81 54.45 21.09
C THR A 5 -11.03 54.92 19.64
N ARG A 6 -10.10 55.68 19.03
CA ARG A 6 -10.28 56.28 17.69
C ARG A 6 -9.33 55.81 16.59
N LEU A 7 -8.62 54.70 16.77
CA LEU A 7 -7.70 54.17 15.73
C LEU A 7 -8.23 52.97 14.92
N PHE A 8 -9.39 52.40 15.27
CA PHE A 8 -9.92 51.22 14.55
C PHE A 8 -11.16 51.47 13.69
N ALA A 9 -11.67 52.71 13.63
CA ALA A 9 -12.93 53.02 12.95
C ALA A 9 -12.79 53.65 11.54
N SER A 10 -11.58 53.89 11.02
CA SER A 10 -11.39 54.56 9.71
C SER A 10 -11.02 53.64 8.54
N LEU A 11 -10.99 52.32 8.74
CA LEU A 11 -10.60 51.34 7.70
C LEU A 11 -11.79 50.66 6.98
N VAL A 12 -13.03 51.10 7.21
CA VAL A 12 -14.24 50.39 6.70
C VAL A 12 -14.87 51.03 5.45
N THR A 13 -14.37 52.15 4.92
CA THR A 13 -14.98 52.76 3.72
C THR A 13 -13.96 53.11 2.65
N LYS A 14 -13.31 52.09 2.08
CA LYS A 14 -12.85 52.15 0.69
C LYS A 14 -13.54 51.06 -0.11
N LYS A 15 -14.50 51.47 -0.94
CA LYS A 15 -15.01 50.70 -2.08
C LYS A 15 -13.80 50.20 -2.87
N LEU A 16 -13.46 48.92 -2.71
CA LEU A 16 -12.57 48.24 -3.63
C LEU A 16 -13.37 48.02 -4.91
N ASN A 17 -12.96 48.71 -5.96
CA ASN A 17 -13.39 48.45 -7.33
C ASN A 17 -12.95 47.00 -7.66
N ILE A 18 -13.91 46.08 -7.63
CA ILE A 18 -13.70 44.71 -8.09
C ILE A 18 -13.68 44.76 -9.62
N LEU A 19 -12.49 44.96 -10.19
CA LEU A 19 -12.24 44.58 -11.57
C LEU A 19 -12.45 43.06 -11.66
N LYS A 20 -13.44 42.65 -12.46
CA LYS A 20 -13.63 41.26 -12.86
C LYS A 20 -12.38 40.81 -13.63
N LEU A 21 -11.42 40.21 -12.93
CA LEU A 21 -10.36 39.42 -13.55
C LEU A 21 -11.02 38.15 -14.09
N THR A 22 -11.36 38.17 -15.37
CA THR A 22 -11.67 36.96 -16.12
C THR A 22 -10.40 36.09 -16.11
N SER A 23 -10.53 34.94 -15.46
CA SER A 23 -9.54 33.87 -15.42
C SER A 23 -9.31 33.32 -16.84
N ASN A 24 -8.36 33.90 -17.56
CA ASN A 24 -7.70 33.26 -18.70
C ASN A 24 -6.22 33.10 -18.36
N TYR A 25 -5.93 32.29 -17.34
CA TYR A 25 -4.58 31.85 -17.05
C TYR A 25 -4.31 30.55 -17.83
N VAL A 26 -3.84 30.71 -19.07
CA VAL A 26 -3.17 29.63 -19.80
C VAL A 26 -1.74 29.57 -19.28
N PRO A 27 -1.25 28.44 -18.74
CA PRO A 27 0.14 28.36 -18.33
C PRO A 27 1.02 28.38 -19.60
N ARG A 28 1.61 29.55 -19.90
CA ARG A 28 2.84 29.58 -20.69
C ARG A 28 3.94 28.99 -19.81
N CYS A 29 4.28 27.73 -20.04
CA CYS A 29 5.59 27.22 -19.62
C CYS A 29 6.64 27.94 -20.46
N THR A 30 7.09 29.09 -19.98
CA THR A 30 8.41 29.62 -20.37
C THR A 30 9.41 28.91 -19.47
N TYR A 31 10.07 27.87 -20.00
CA TYR A 31 11.33 27.43 -19.41
C TYR A 31 12.31 28.59 -19.58
N GLY A 32 12.51 29.36 -18.51
CA GLY A 32 13.62 30.29 -18.43
C GLY A 32 14.90 29.48 -18.38
N LEU A 33 15.69 29.55 -19.45
CA LEU A 33 17.10 29.20 -19.43
C LEU A 33 17.80 30.18 -18.49
N ASN A 34 17.79 29.88 -17.19
CA ASN A 34 18.74 30.48 -16.27
C ASN A 34 20.07 29.77 -16.53
N ASN A 35 20.96 30.48 -17.24
CA ASN A 35 22.36 30.13 -17.40
C ASN A 35 22.99 29.90 -16.02
N VAL A 36 23.10 28.63 -15.62
CA VAL A 36 24.05 28.19 -14.60
C VAL A 36 25.27 27.70 -15.36
N GLY A 37 26.36 28.44 -15.24
CA GLY A 37 27.62 28.14 -15.93
C GLY A 37 28.09 26.72 -15.65
N SER A 38 28.10 25.92 -16.70
CA SER A 38 28.86 24.69 -16.81
C SER A 38 29.64 24.79 -18.12
N ASN A 39 30.96 24.93 -18.01
CA ASN A 39 31.87 24.88 -19.14
C ASN A 39 32.02 23.40 -19.54
N ASP A 40 31.11 22.88 -20.35
CA ASP A 40 31.27 21.60 -21.03
C ASP A 40 31.35 21.82 -22.55
N PRO A 41 32.30 21.17 -23.26
CA PRO A 41 32.53 21.40 -24.67
C PRO A 41 31.49 20.69 -25.55
N GLY A 42 30.81 21.49 -26.37
CA GLY A 42 30.37 21.13 -27.73
C GLY A 42 29.62 19.81 -27.92
N ILE A 43 28.31 19.83 -27.72
CA ILE A 43 27.39 19.00 -28.51
C ILE A 43 26.69 19.94 -29.49
N GLU A 44 27.26 20.07 -30.69
CA GLU A 44 26.54 20.68 -31.81
C GLU A 44 25.38 19.74 -32.18
N ILE A 45 24.17 20.14 -31.80
CA ILE A 45 22.95 19.51 -32.31
C ILE A 45 22.85 19.90 -33.78
N GLU A 46 23.28 19.02 -34.68
CA GLU A 46 22.99 19.17 -36.10
C GLU A 46 21.48 19.21 -36.30
N GLU A 47 20.93 20.42 -36.48
CA GLU A 47 19.55 20.61 -36.91
C GLU A 47 19.39 20.07 -38.33
N LYS A 48 19.02 18.80 -38.44
CA LYS A 48 18.54 18.23 -39.70
C LYS A 48 17.34 19.06 -40.15
N LYS A 49 17.51 19.84 -41.23
CA LYS A 49 16.43 20.57 -41.90
C LYS A 49 15.36 19.57 -42.34
N ILE A 50 14.29 19.49 -41.56
CA ILE A 50 13.09 18.70 -41.88
C ILE A 50 12.49 19.30 -43.15
N VAL A 51 12.33 18.49 -44.19
CA VAL A 51 11.68 18.84 -45.44
C VAL A 51 10.28 19.39 -45.13
N GLU A 52 10.04 20.66 -45.43
CA GLU A 52 8.90 21.46 -44.92
C GLU A 52 7.52 21.08 -45.46
N GLU A 53 7.37 19.97 -46.19
CA GLU A 53 6.21 19.77 -47.03
C GLU A 53 5.17 18.79 -46.43
N LYS A 54 3.96 19.32 -46.21
CA LYS A 54 2.64 18.64 -46.03
C LYS A 54 2.17 18.20 -44.64
N THR A 55 2.84 18.55 -43.54
CA THR A 55 2.36 18.19 -42.19
C THR A 55 1.69 19.35 -41.47
N SER A 56 0.60 19.10 -40.76
CA SER A 56 -0.09 20.14 -39.98
C SER A 56 0.79 20.69 -38.84
N LEU A 57 0.60 21.96 -38.48
CA LEU A 57 1.33 22.60 -37.37
C LEU A 57 1.14 21.86 -36.04
N ALA A 58 -0.08 21.38 -35.79
CA ALA A 58 -0.41 20.60 -34.58
C ALA A 58 0.40 19.29 -34.51
N MET A 59 0.59 18.66 -35.66
CA MET A 59 1.35 17.43 -35.78
C MET A 59 2.85 17.65 -35.51
N ARG A 60 3.44 18.70 -36.08
CA ARG A 60 4.83 19.10 -35.79
C ARG A 60 5.02 19.41 -34.30
N ALA A 61 4.11 20.17 -33.72
CA ALA A 61 4.15 20.51 -32.30
C ALA A 61 4.04 19.28 -31.39
N TYR A 62 3.27 18.25 -31.78
CA TYR A 62 3.21 16.99 -31.06
C TYR A 62 4.55 16.22 -31.11
N LEU A 63 5.13 16.07 -32.31
CA LEU A 63 6.44 15.39 -32.47
C LEU A 63 7.54 16.11 -31.69
N GLN A 64 7.60 17.44 -31.79
CA GLN A 64 8.54 18.25 -31.01
C GLN A 64 8.36 18.07 -29.50
N ARG A 65 7.12 17.96 -29.00
CA ARG A 65 6.90 17.70 -27.57
C ARG A 65 7.36 16.31 -27.14
N ALA A 66 7.19 15.31 -28.00
CA ALA A 66 7.65 13.95 -27.73
C ALA A 66 9.18 13.89 -27.70
N THR A 67 9.86 14.48 -28.68
CA THR A 67 11.33 14.53 -28.72
C THR A 67 11.91 15.30 -27.54
N LEU A 68 11.34 16.47 -27.21
CA LEU A 68 11.75 17.25 -26.04
C LEU A 68 11.59 16.48 -24.73
N TYR A 69 10.51 15.68 -24.60
CA TYR A 69 10.32 14.86 -23.42
C TYR A 69 11.33 13.72 -23.34
N ASN A 70 11.66 13.07 -24.46
CA ASN A 70 12.65 12.00 -24.49
C ASN A 70 14.04 12.53 -24.13
N ASN A 71 14.45 13.65 -24.73
CA ASN A 71 15.71 14.33 -24.39
C ASN A 71 15.75 14.75 -22.91
N PHE A 72 14.62 15.24 -22.38
CA PHE A 72 14.50 15.56 -20.95
C PHE A 72 14.70 14.32 -20.08
N MET A 73 14.06 13.19 -20.41
CA MET A 73 14.21 11.95 -19.65
C MET A 73 15.65 11.43 -19.70
N GLU A 74 16.30 11.48 -20.87
CA GLU A 74 17.71 11.11 -21.04
C GLU A 74 18.62 11.98 -20.15
N GLN A 75 18.44 13.30 -20.18
CA GLN A 75 19.18 14.23 -19.32
C GLN A 75 18.99 13.89 -17.84
N GLN A 76 17.75 13.66 -17.39
CA GLN A 76 17.46 13.30 -16.00
C GLN A 76 18.08 11.96 -15.60
N THR A 77 18.15 10.99 -16.52
CA THR A 77 18.82 9.71 -16.23
C THR A 77 20.32 9.87 -16.08
N HIS A 78 20.94 10.71 -16.91
CA HIS A 78 22.35 11.05 -16.81
C HIS A 78 22.65 11.78 -15.48
N GLU A 79 21.87 12.82 -15.14
CA GLU A 79 22.00 13.55 -13.88
C GLU A 79 21.84 12.63 -12.66
N PHE A 80 20.90 11.70 -12.69
CA PHE A 80 20.72 10.70 -11.63
C PHE A 80 21.94 9.78 -11.48
N GLN A 81 22.53 9.30 -12.58
CA GLN A 81 23.72 8.44 -12.54
C GLN A 81 24.95 9.18 -11.99
N VAL A 82 25.14 10.44 -12.42
CA VAL A 82 26.20 11.31 -11.88
C VAL A 82 25.98 11.59 -10.40
N GLY A 83 24.76 11.95 -10.01
CA GLY A 83 24.37 12.17 -8.61
C GLY A 83 24.55 10.92 -7.74
N LYS A 84 24.23 9.73 -8.27
CA LYS A 84 24.46 8.44 -7.60
C LYS A 84 25.94 8.24 -7.26
N ARG A 85 26.85 8.52 -8.21
CA ARG A 85 28.30 8.41 -8.00
C ARG A 85 28.81 9.41 -6.96
N HIS A 86 28.31 10.65 -7.00
CA HIS A 86 28.65 11.66 -5.99
C HIS A 86 28.16 11.29 -4.60
N LEU A 87 26.94 10.77 -4.48
CA LEU A 87 26.39 10.31 -3.22
C LEU A 87 27.20 9.15 -2.64
N ALA A 88 27.57 8.18 -3.48
CA ALA A 88 28.43 7.07 -3.08
C ALA A 88 29.79 7.58 -2.55
N ASN A 89 30.42 8.53 -3.25
CA ASN A 89 31.68 9.16 -2.81
C ASN A 89 31.54 9.89 -1.46
N MET A 90 30.45 10.66 -1.25
CA MET A 90 30.19 11.32 0.04
C MET A 90 30.01 10.34 1.20
N MET A 91 29.39 9.19 0.94
CA MET A 91 29.18 8.14 1.94
C MET A 91 30.40 7.20 2.08
N GLY A 92 31.42 7.33 1.23
CA GLY A 92 32.60 6.46 1.22
C GLY A 92 32.31 5.02 0.75
N VAL A 93 31.30 4.84 -0.09
CA VAL A 93 30.87 3.53 -0.61
C VAL A 93 31.22 3.41 -2.09
N ASP A 94 31.46 2.17 -2.56
CA ASP A 94 31.69 1.88 -3.98
C ASP A 94 30.44 2.19 -4.84
N PRO A 95 30.55 3.00 -5.91
CA PRO A 95 29.39 3.41 -6.73
C PRO A 95 28.65 2.28 -7.44
N GLU A 96 29.34 1.21 -7.81
CA GLU A 96 28.77 0.10 -8.57
C GLU A 96 27.88 -0.78 -7.68
N THR A 97 28.34 -1.04 -6.46
CA THR A 97 27.59 -1.81 -5.45
C THR A 97 26.43 -1.02 -4.82
N PHE A 98 26.40 0.30 -5.00
CA PHE A 98 25.45 1.20 -4.36
C PHE A 98 24.00 0.96 -4.84
N THR A 99 23.13 0.48 -3.95
CA THR A 99 21.73 0.13 -4.26
C THR A 99 20.76 1.28 -3.96
N GLN A 100 19.51 1.17 -4.43
CA GLN A 100 18.48 2.17 -4.12
C GLN A 100 18.14 2.25 -2.63
N LYS A 101 18.35 1.18 -1.86
CA LYS A 101 18.14 1.18 -0.41
C LYS A 101 19.19 2.08 0.26
N ASP A 102 20.44 1.95 -0.15
CA ASP A 102 21.57 2.71 0.39
C ASP A 102 21.43 4.20 0.04
N ILE A 103 20.94 4.51 -1.17
CA ILE A 103 20.56 5.87 -1.59
C ILE A 103 19.52 6.46 -0.63
N ASN A 104 18.45 5.72 -0.32
CA ASN A 104 17.39 6.21 0.54
C ASN A 104 17.89 6.47 1.97
N GLU A 105 18.73 5.58 2.51
CA GLU A 105 19.34 5.73 3.83
C GLU A 105 20.29 6.92 3.88
N ALA A 106 21.15 7.08 2.87
CA ALA A 106 22.04 8.23 2.76
C ALA A 106 21.27 9.56 2.70
N ILE A 107 20.16 9.62 1.97
CA ILE A 107 19.32 10.82 1.87
C ILE A 107 18.60 11.12 3.19
N GLU A 108 18.10 10.10 3.87
CA GLU A 108 17.48 10.26 5.18
C GLU A 108 18.47 10.81 6.22
N TYR A 109 19.75 10.40 6.13
CA TYR A 109 20.83 10.92 6.96
C TYR A 109 21.24 12.36 6.60
N LEU A 110 21.49 12.64 5.31
CA LEU A 110 21.96 13.95 4.85
C LEU A 110 20.87 15.03 4.92
N PHE A 111 19.62 14.66 4.65
CA PHE A 111 18.47 15.56 4.61
C PHE A 111 17.34 15.07 5.52
N PRO A 112 17.54 15.09 6.86
CA PRO A 112 16.56 14.57 7.79
C PRO A 112 15.28 15.39 7.76
N SER A 113 14.17 14.75 7.38
CA SER A 113 12.86 15.38 7.27
C SER A 113 11.85 14.76 8.24
N GLY A 114 11.33 15.57 9.16
CA GLY A 114 10.29 15.18 10.11
C GLY A 114 8.86 15.16 9.54
N LEU A 115 8.70 15.23 8.21
CA LEU A 115 7.38 15.24 7.58
C LEU A 115 6.69 13.88 7.75
N TYR A 116 5.41 13.92 8.14
CA TYR A 116 4.60 12.71 8.36
C TYR A 116 4.36 11.94 7.07
N ASP A 117 4.09 12.63 5.96
CA ASP A 117 3.85 12.01 4.66
C ASP A 117 5.18 11.62 3.99
N PRO A 118 5.45 10.31 3.77
CA PRO A 118 6.73 9.88 3.20
C PRO A 118 6.97 10.41 1.78
N LYS A 119 5.91 10.68 1.01
CA LYS A 119 5.99 11.20 -0.36
C LYS A 119 6.47 12.66 -0.43
N ALA A 120 6.35 13.40 0.66
CA ALA A 120 6.77 14.81 0.73
C ALA A 120 8.21 14.96 1.25
N ARG A 121 8.84 13.87 1.67
CA ARG A 121 10.24 13.86 2.11
C ARG A 121 11.18 13.98 0.91
N PRO A 122 12.42 14.46 1.11
CA PRO A 122 13.45 14.39 0.08
C PRO A 122 13.66 12.94 -0.38
N PHE A 123 13.76 12.71 -1.69
CA PHE A 123 14.08 11.40 -2.26
C PHE A 123 14.89 11.58 -3.56
N MET A 124 15.71 10.59 -3.88
CA MET A 124 16.43 10.49 -5.16
C MET A 124 16.02 9.19 -5.85
N LYS A 125 15.08 9.36 -6.78
CA LYS A 125 14.46 8.43 -7.72
C LYS A 125 15.23 8.09 -9.00
N PRO A 126 15.27 6.86 -9.55
CA PRO A 126 15.38 6.74 -11.00
C PRO A 126 14.24 7.54 -11.68
N PRO A 127 14.49 8.33 -12.73
CA PRO A 127 13.48 9.19 -13.35
C PRO A 127 12.21 8.46 -13.81
N SER A 128 12.34 7.20 -14.22
CA SER A 128 11.21 6.34 -14.62
C SER A 128 10.19 6.08 -13.50
N GLU A 129 10.62 6.14 -12.23
CA GLU A 129 9.72 5.99 -11.08
C GLU A 129 9.12 7.33 -10.63
N VAL A 130 9.81 8.44 -10.91
CA VAL A 130 9.43 9.80 -10.47
C VAL A 130 8.42 10.41 -11.43
N PHE A 131 8.72 10.36 -12.72
CA PHE A 131 7.88 10.93 -13.75
C PHE A 131 6.84 9.90 -14.21
N PRO A 132 5.58 10.31 -14.42
CA PRO A 132 4.57 9.40 -14.94
C PRO A 132 4.97 8.93 -16.35
N PRO A 133 4.72 7.66 -16.72
CA PRO A 133 4.97 7.19 -18.06
C PRO A 133 4.10 7.98 -19.05
N LYS A 134 4.70 8.35 -20.17
CA LYS A 134 4.01 8.96 -21.30
C LYS A 134 4.20 8.08 -22.53
N LYS A 135 3.25 8.17 -23.44
CA LYS A 135 3.38 7.52 -24.74
C LYS A 135 4.44 8.24 -25.58
N ASP A 136 5.20 7.46 -26.33
CA ASP A 136 6.05 7.96 -27.39
C ASP A 136 5.21 8.53 -28.55
N ALA A 137 5.89 9.11 -29.54
CA ALA A 137 5.26 9.57 -30.76
C ALA A 137 4.51 8.41 -31.45
N GLU A 138 3.21 8.58 -31.69
CA GLU A 138 2.36 7.53 -32.28
C GLU A 138 2.41 7.48 -33.82
N PHE A 139 3.08 8.44 -34.47
CA PHE A 139 3.19 8.54 -35.94
C PHE A 139 4.54 9.11 -36.39
N ASP A 140 4.89 8.82 -37.65
CA ASP A 140 6.07 9.32 -38.33
C ASP A 140 6.02 10.83 -38.66
N GLU A 141 7.14 11.41 -39.06
CA GLU A 141 7.21 12.77 -39.62
C GLU A 141 6.26 12.97 -40.81
N SER A 142 5.94 11.92 -41.58
CA SER A 142 4.96 11.98 -42.67
C SER A 142 3.49 11.96 -42.21
N GLY A 143 3.23 11.68 -40.93
CA GLY A 143 1.88 11.62 -40.35
C GLY A 143 1.24 10.26 -40.42
N ARG A 144 2.01 9.23 -40.77
CA ARG A 144 1.58 7.84 -40.78
C ARG A 144 1.65 7.26 -39.37
N PRO A 145 0.54 6.77 -38.81
CA PRO A 145 0.58 6.10 -37.51
C PRO A 145 1.37 4.80 -37.53
N PHE A 146 2.11 4.52 -36.46
CA PHE A 146 2.82 3.26 -36.27
C PHE A 146 1.87 2.10 -35.98
N HIS A 147 0.77 2.39 -35.27
CA HIS A 147 -0.11 1.37 -34.75
C HIS A 147 -1.42 1.27 -35.54
N VAL A 148 -1.86 0.04 -35.82
CA VAL A 148 -3.08 -0.24 -36.62
C VAL A 148 -4.35 0.31 -35.95
N PHE A 149 -4.45 0.21 -34.62
CA PHE A 149 -5.60 0.74 -33.86
C PHE A 149 -5.49 2.22 -33.50
N PHE A 150 -4.58 2.99 -34.09
CA PHE A 150 -4.39 4.41 -33.77
C PHE A 150 -5.69 5.21 -33.79
N TYR A 151 -6.50 5.04 -34.85
CA TYR A 151 -7.75 5.80 -35.03
C TYR A 151 -8.89 5.42 -34.07
N THR A 152 -8.68 4.42 -33.20
CA THR A 152 -9.62 4.10 -32.10
C THR A 152 -9.49 5.06 -30.92
N GLY A 153 -8.41 5.86 -30.89
CA GLY A 153 -8.05 6.78 -29.79
C GLY A 153 -7.36 6.10 -28.60
N LYS A 154 -7.51 4.77 -28.44
CA LYS A 154 -6.89 3.97 -27.37
C LYS A 154 -6.20 2.72 -27.95
N PRO A 155 -5.15 2.91 -28.76
CA PRO A 155 -4.49 1.83 -29.49
C PRO A 155 -4.09 0.66 -28.59
N ASN A 156 -3.48 0.92 -27.44
CA ASN A 156 -2.92 -0.14 -26.58
C ASN A 156 -4.02 -0.97 -25.92
N PHE A 157 -5.08 -0.33 -25.43
CA PHE A 157 -6.21 -1.03 -24.83
C PHE A 157 -6.93 -1.94 -25.84
N TYR A 158 -7.23 -1.43 -27.04
CA TYR A 158 -7.90 -2.25 -28.05
C TYR A 158 -7.00 -3.33 -28.63
N LEU A 159 -5.67 -3.14 -28.65
CA LEU A 159 -4.72 -4.20 -28.98
C LEU A 159 -4.83 -5.36 -27.98
N ILE A 160 -4.94 -5.09 -26.68
CA ILE A 160 -5.14 -6.13 -25.65
C ILE A 160 -6.43 -6.90 -25.91
N LEU A 161 -7.54 -6.20 -26.17
CA LEU A 161 -8.82 -6.85 -26.48
C LEU A 161 -8.76 -7.69 -27.76
N HIS A 162 -8.08 -7.19 -28.80
CA HIS A 162 -7.85 -7.92 -30.04
C HIS A 162 -7.02 -9.19 -29.79
N ASN A 163 -5.96 -9.08 -29.00
CA ASN A 163 -5.14 -10.22 -28.61
C ASN A 163 -5.96 -11.27 -27.83
N ILE A 164 -6.83 -10.85 -26.90
CA ILE A 164 -7.73 -11.78 -26.20
C ILE A 164 -8.66 -12.49 -27.20
N ALA A 165 -9.26 -11.75 -28.13
CA ALA A 165 -10.19 -12.30 -29.10
C ALA A 165 -9.52 -13.27 -30.09
N THR A 166 -8.31 -12.95 -30.56
CA THR A 166 -7.52 -13.82 -31.44
C THR A 166 -7.12 -15.10 -30.73
N LYS A 167 -6.62 -15.01 -29.48
CA LYS A 167 -6.26 -16.17 -28.66
C LYS A 167 -7.47 -17.07 -28.38
N LEU A 168 -8.63 -16.48 -28.09
CA LEU A 168 -9.89 -17.22 -27.92
C LEU A 168 -10.28 -17.95 -29.22
N SER A 169 -10.15 -17.29 -30.37
CA SER A 169 -10.43 -17.92 -31.68
C SER A 169 -9.46 -19.06 -31.99
N GLU A 170 -8.17 -18.91 -31.64
CA GLU A 170 -7.16 -19.97 -31.75
C GLU A 170 -7.49 -21.15 -30.83
N LEU A 171 -7.97 -20.90 -29.60
CA LEU A 171 -8.40 -21.95 -28.67
C LEU A 171 -9.62 -22.72 -29.19
N ASN A 172 -10.63 -22.03 -29.75
CA ASN A 172 -11.79 -22.68 -30.35
C ASN A 172 -11.38 -23.61 -31.50
N LYS A 173 -10.53 -23.12 -32.43
CA LYS A 173 -10.02 -23.94 -33.54
C LYS A 173 -9.25 -25.17 -33.05
N PHE A 174 -8.52 -25.02 -31.96
CA PHE A 174 -7.79 -26.11 -31.34
C PHE A 174 -8.76 -27.12 -30.69
N GLU A 175 -9.78 -26.65 -29.99
CA GLU A 175 -10.83 -27.52 -29.43
C GLU A 175 -11.58 -28.29 -30.53
N ASP A 176 -11.93 -27.64 -31.63
CA ASP A 176 -12.55 -28.29 -32.79
C ASP A 176 -11.66 -29.39 -33.37
N SER A 177 -10.34 -29.16 -33.41
CA SER A 177 -9.35 -30.14 -33.85
C SER A 177 -9.24 -31.33 -32.90
N LEU A 178 -9.33 -31.10 -31.58
CA LEU A 178 -9.37 -32.18 -30.58
C LEU A 178 -10.64 -33.01 -30.70
N ARG A 179 -11.79 -32.36 -30.86
CA ARG A 179 -13.09 -33.02 -31.06
C ARG A 179 -13.09 -33.87 -32.32
N LYS A 180 -12.48 -33.39 -33.41
CA LYS A 180 -12.32 -34.17 -34.65
C LYS A 180 -11.54 -35.48 -34.42
N ASN A 181 -10.59 -35.46 -33.49
CA ASN A 181 -9.80 -36.62 -33.10
C ASN A 181 -10.44 -37.45 -31.98
N ASN A 182 -11.68 -37.13 -31.56
CA ASN A 182 -12.38 -37.74 -30.41
C ASN A 182 -11.62 -37.64 -29.08
N ILE A 183 -10.79 -36.60 -28.91
CA ILE A 183 -10.06 -36.33 -27.67
C ILE A 183 -10.82 -35.27 -26.87
N LEU A 184 -11.16 -35.59 -25.62
CA LEU A 184 -11.76 -34.64 -24.69
C LEU A 184 -10.67 -33.78 -24.01
N PRO A 185 -10.92 -32.48 -23.77
CA PRO A 185 -10.04 -31.65 -22.95
C PRO A 185 -9.91 -32.20 -21.53
N ASP A 186 -8.68 -32.20 -21.01
CA ASP A 186 -8.37 -32.69 -19.66
C ASP A 186 -8.69 -31.61 -18.60
N ASP A 187 -9.67 -31.87 -17.75
CA ASP A 187 -10.15 -30.93 -16.74
C ASP A 187 -9.09 -30.56 -15.69
N ASN A 188 -8.11 -31.45 -15.44
CA ASN A 188 -7.04 -31.20 -14.45
C ASN A 188 -6.05 -30.13 -14.91
N LYS A 189 -5.94 -29.89 -16.22
CA LYS A 189 -5.04 -28.89 -16.80
C LYS A 189 -5.66 -27.50 -16.86
N LYS A 190 -6.95 -27.37 -16.51
CA LYS A 190 -7.65 -26.08 -16.53
C LYS A 190 -7.08 -25.14 -15.47
N LEU A 191 -6.80 -23.90 -15.87
CA LEU A 191 -6.28 -22.90 -14.93
C LEU A 191 -7.35 -22.51 -13.90
N SER A 192 -6.97 -22.56 -12.63
CA SER A 192 -7.78 -22.05 -11.54
C SER A 192 -7.42 -20.59 -11.23
N SER A 193 -8.42 -19.75 -10.95
CA SER A 193 -8.23 -18.38 -10.45
C SER A 193 -7.86 -18.32 -8.96
N ILE A 194 -7.71 -19.47 -8.29
CA ILE A 194 -7.50 -19.54 -6.86
C ILE A 194 -6.11 -18.99 -6.53
N GLY A 195 -6.06 -17.96 -5.68
CA GLY A 195 -4.81 -17.34 -5.24
C GLY A 195 -4.27 -16.23 -6.15
N SER A 196 -4.98 -15.85 -7.21
CA SER A 196 -4.60 -14.72 -8.08
C SER A 196 -5.76 -13.76 -8.30
N GLN A 197 -5.46 -12.47 -8.38
CA GLN A 197 -6.41 -11.40 -8.70
C GLN A 197 -6.09 -10.82 -10.07
N TRP A 198 -7.11 -10.40 -10.82
CA TRP A 198 -6.90 -9.59 -12.01
C TRP A 198 -6.29 -8.23 -11.66
N LEU A 199 -5.47 -7.68 -12.57
CA LEU A 199 -4.94 -6.32 -12.47
C LEU A 199 -6.07 -5.31 -12.21
N SER A 200 -5.87 -4.39 -11.27
CA SER A 200 -6.84 -3.33 -11.02
C SER A 200 -6.90 -2.35 -12.19
N LYS A 201 -7.97 -1.55 -12.29
CA LYS A 201 -8.12 -0.53 -13.32
C LYS A 201 -6.87 0.37 -13.43
N GLU A 202 -6.37 0.86 -12.29
CA GLU A 202 -5.19 1.72 -12.24
C GLU A 202 -3.93 1.03 -12.78
N ASP A 203 -3.81 -0.28 -12.56
CA ASP A 203 -2.68 -1.04 -13.07
C ASP A 203 -2.75 -1.24 -14.58
N VAL A 204 -3.96 -1.48 -15.11
CA VAL A 204 -4.18 -1.59 -16.56
C VAL A 204 -3.91 -0.24 -17.24
N GLU A 205 -4.35 0.88 -16.64
CA GLU A 205 -4.06 2.23 -17.15
C GLU A 205 -2.55 2.53 -17.18
N LYS A 206 -1.80 2.07 -16.16
CA LYS A 206 -0.33 2.19 -16.16
C LYS A 206 0.32 1.33 -17.22
N LEU A 207 -0.21 0.12 -17.45
CA LEU A 207 0.30 -0.80 -18.48
C LEU A 207 0.06 -0.27 -19.89
N THR A 208 -1.12 0.30 -20.16
CA THR A 208 -1.47 0.83 -21.48
C THR A 208 -1.04 2.27 -21.70
N VAL A 209 -0.73 3.01 -20.63
CA VAL A 209 -0.50 4.46 -20.63
C VAL A 209 -1.70 5.21 -21.24
N GLU A 210 -2.90 4.71 -20.95
CA GLU A 210 -4.18 5.22 -21.47
C GLU A 210 -5.19 5.30 -20.33
N LYS A 211 -6.06 6.33 -20.36
CA LYS A 211 -7.15 6.46 -19.41
C LYS A 211 -8.30 5.54 -19.78
N LEU A 212 -8.85 4.82 -18.80
CA LEU A 212 -9.94 3.87 -19.01
C LEU A 212 -11.21 4.32 -18.29
N SER A 213 -12.34 4.04 -18.91
CA SER A 213 -13.65 4.11 -18.26
C SER A 213 -13.90 2.82 -17.47
N ASP A 214 -14.70 2.92 -16.40
CA ASP A 214 -15.07 1.74 -15.60
C ASP A 214 -15.81 0.69 -16.45
N TYR A 215 -16.56 1.16 -17.45
CA TYR A 215 -17.25 0.30 -18.41
C TYR A 215 -16.27 -0.47 -19.30
N GLU A 216 -15.23 0.20 -19.81
CA GLU A 216 -14.19 -0.44 -20.64
C GLU A 216 -13.41 -1.48 -19.84
N TYR A 217 -13.06 -1.15 -18.59
CA TYR A 217 -12.41 -2.08 -17.68
C TYR A 217 -13.29 -3.31 -17.39
N LYS A 218 -14.60 -3.13 -17.19
CA LYS A 218 -15.54 -4.24 -17.02
C LYS A 218 -15.58 -5.16 -18.25
N HIS A 219 -15.51 -4.60 -19.45
CA HIS A 219 -15.43 -5.41 -20.68
C HIS A 219 -14.14 -6.20 -20.78
N PHE A 220 -13.02 -5.57 -20.40
CA PHE A 220 -11.75 -6.27 -20.31
C PHE A 220 -11.81 -7.45 -19.32
N THR A 221 -12.37 -7.25 -18.12
CA THR A 221 -12.50 -8.35 -17.14
C THR A 221 -13.39 -9.48 -17.68
N ILE A 222 -14.49 -9.16 -18.37
CA ILE A 222 -15.36 -10.18 -18.97
C ILE A 222 -14.61 -10.95 -20.08
N ALA A 223 -13.86 -10.25 -20.93
CA ALA A 223 -13.12 -10.86 -22.02
C ALA A 223 -12.03 -11.82 -21.51
N ILE A 224 -11.25 -11.40 -20.50
CA ILE A 224 -10.17 -12.23 -19.96
C ILE A 224 -10.69 -13.38 -19.10
N GLU A 225 -11.78 -13.19 -18.36
CA GLU A 225 -12.46 -14.29 -17.65
C GLU A 225 -13.00 -15.33 -18.63
N ARG A 226 -13.51 -14.90 -19.78
CA ARG A 226 -13.96 -15.83 -20.83
C ARG A 226 -12.80 -16.67 -21.36
N LEU A 227 -11.62 -16.07 -21.54
CA LEU A 227 -10.40 -16.78 -21.93
C LEU A 227 -9.99 -17.81 -20.85
N LEU A 228 -10.04 -17.44 -19.57
CA LEU A 228 -9.71 -18.34 -18.47
C LEU A 228 -10.69 -19.53 -18.36
N LYS A 229 -12.00 -19.27 -18.54
CA LYS A 229 -13.06 -20.29 -18.46
C LYS A 229 -12.98 -21.34 -19.56
N HIS A 230 -12.31 -21.05 -20.67
CA HIS A 230 -12.15 -21.97 -21.80
C HIS A 230 -11.46 -23.29 -21.35
N PRO A 231 -11.90 -24.48 -21.83
CA PRO A 231 -11.32 -25.77 -21.42
C PRO A 231 -9.81 -25.86 -21.69
N CYS A 232 -9.37 -25.39 -22.86
CA CYS A 232 -7.98 -25.41 -23.29
C CYS A 232 -7.14 -24.18 -22.85
N SER A 233 -7.50 -23.48 -21.77
CA SER A 233 -6.82 -22.25 -21.34
C SER A 233 -5.34 -22.43 -20.99
N TYR A 234 -4.90 -23.67 -20.73
CA TYR A 234 -3.51 -24.03 -20.42
C TYR A 234 -2.48 -23.63 -21.48
N LYS A 235 -2.90 -23.43 -22.73
CA LYS A 235 -1.98 -23.02 -23.80
C LYS A 235 -1.48 -21.58 -23.64
N TYR A 236 -2.27 -20.72 -23.00
CA TYR A 236 -2.00 -19.29 -22.86
C TYR A 236 -1.82 -18.86 -21.40
N VAL A 237 -1.15 -19.71 -20.60
CA VAL A 237 -0.84 -19.42 -19.19
C VAL A 237 -0.04 -18.12 -19.05
N GLU A 238 1.03 -17.98 -19.84
CA GLU A 238 1.93 -16.82 -19.77
C GLU A 238 1.20 -15.51 -20.08
N PHE A 239 0.34 -15.54 -21.10
CA PHE A 239 -0.47 -14.38 -21.49
C PHE A 239 -1.47 -14.00 -20.40
N ILE A 240 -2.15 -14.98 -19.79
CA ILE A 240 -3.08 -14.73 -18.69
C ILE A 240 -2.34 -14.20 -17.45
N ALA A 241 -1.16 -14.75 -17.16
CA ALA A 241 -0.34 -14.38 -16.01
C ALA A 241 0.10 -12.91 -16.06
N GLN A 242 0.33 -12.35 -17.25
CA GLN A 242 0.65 -10.92 -17.43
C GLN A 242 -0.41 -9.99 -16.81
N TYR A 243 -1.68 -10.43 -16.80
CA TYR A 243 -2.81 -9.66 -16.29
C TYR A 243 -3.28 -10.10 -14.89
N GLN A 244 -2.51 -10.95 -14.22
CA GLN A 244 -2.80 -11.41 -12.87
C GLN A 244 -1.74 -10.93 -11.87
N LYS A 245 -2.17 -10.68 -10.65
CA LYS A 245 -1.32 -10.47 -9.49
C LYS A 245 -1.57 -11.61 -8.50
N PRO A 246 -0.53 -12.23 -7.93
CA PRO A 246 -0.72 -13.21 -6.87
C PRO A 246 -1.37 -12.50 -5.67
N MET A 247 -2.47 -13.05 -5.17
CA MET A 247 -3.03 -12.61 -3.91
C MET A 247 -2.14 -13.17 -2.80
N ILE A 248 -1.47 -12.27 -2.08
CA ILE A 248 -0.75 -12.64 -0.85
C ILE A 248 -1.82 -13.00 0.19
N THR A 249 -2.17 -14.29 0.24
CA THR A 249 -3.01 -14.81 1.32
C THR A 249 -2.12 -14.94 2.54
N THR A 250 -2.12 -13.93 3.39
CA THR A 250 -1.59 -14.06 4.74
C THR A 250 -2.51 -15.01 5.52
N LYS A 251 -2.32 -16.32 5.34
CA LYS A 251 -2.79 -17.28 6.35
C LYS A 251 -2.12 -16.81 7.64
N ALA A 252 -2.91 -16.30 8.57
CA ALA A 252 -2.45 -15.95 9.90
C ALA A 252 -2.17 -17.26 10.65
N ILE A 253 -1.14 -18.00 10.22
CA ILE A 253 -0.51 -18.99 11.08
C ILE A 253 0.09 -18.13 12.19
N MET A 254 -0.65 -17.99 13.28
CA MET A 254 -0.11 -17.32 14.44
C MET A 254 0.98 -18.25 14.96
N GLU A 255 2.24 -17.89 14.74
CA GLU A 255 3.39 -18.59 15.31
C GLU A 255 3.28 -18.53 16.84
N SER A 256 3.35 -19.69 17.49
CA SER A 256 3.36 -19.78 18.95
C SER A 256 4.67 -19.21 19.49
N SER A 257 4.63 -18.52 20.63
CA SER A 257 5.84 -18.06 21.30
C SER A 257 6.75 -19.26 21.61
N PRO A 258 8.08 -19.12 21.47
CA PRO A 258 9.01 -20.19 21.82
C PRO A 258 8.86 -20.53 23.31
N VAL A 259 8.86 -21.82 23.62
CA VAL A 259 8.80 -22.32 24.99
C VAL A 259 10.19 -22.22 25.60
N GLU A 260 10.30 -21.53 26.73
CA GLU A 260 11.52 -21.43 27.53
C GLU A 260 11.48 -22.46 28.66
N TYR A 261 12.64 -22.80 29.21
CA TYR A 261 12.75 -23.75 30.33
C TYR A 261 13.41 -23.09 31.52
N THR A 262 12.83 -23.28 32.71
CA THR A 262 13.43 -22.83 33.97
C THR A 262 14.64 -23.72 34.32
N LYS A 263 15.50 -23.28 35.25
CA LYS A 263 16.59 -24.09 35.81
C LYS A 263 16.12 -25.44 36.35
N ASP A 264 14.87 -25.49 36.84
CA ASP A 264 14.21 -26.69 37.37
C ASP A 264 13.59 -27.58 36.26
N GLY A 265 13.79 -27.25 34.99
CA GLY A 265 13.29 -28.01 33.83
C GLY A 265 11.82 -27.76 33.46
N LYS A 266 11.11 -26.85 34.16
CA LYS A 266 9.72 -26.51 33.85
C LYS A 266 9.62 -25.64 32.59
N ALA A 267 8.73 -26.01 31.67
CA ALA A 267 8.44 -25.22 30.49
C ALA A 267 7.59 -24.00 30.86
N TYR A 268 7.94 -22.83 30.34
CA TYR A 268 7.17 -21.61 30.53
C TYR A 268 7.17 -20.74 29.28
N VAL A 269 6.13 -19.92 29.17
CA VAL A 269 6.00 -18.91 28.13
C VAL A 269 5.71 -17.58 28.78
N THR A 270 6.48 -16.56 28.38
CA THR A 270 6.32 -15.18 28.86
C THR A 270 5.77 -14.31 27.75
N VAL A 271 4.63 -13.66 27.99
CA VAL A 271 4.06 -12.65 27.09
C VAL A 271 4.13 -11.30 27.76
N LYS A 272 4.94 -10.40 27.21
CA LYS A 272 5.22 -9.06 27.74
C LYS A 272 4.29 -8.00 27.13
N ASP A 273 4.04 -6.94 27.90
CA ASP A 273 3.28 -5.73 27.55
C ASP A 273 1.85 -5.98 27.00
N CYS A 274 1.14 -6.96 27.55
CA CYS A 274 -0.23 -7.29 27.18
C CYS A 274 -1.18 -6.09 27.34
N PRO A 275 -1.78 -5.56 26.26
CA PRO A 275 -2.44 -4.26 26.32
C PRO A 275 -3.96 -4.34 26.44
N ARG A 276 -4.54 -3.73 27.49
CA ARG A 276 -5.99 -3.48 27.59
C ARG A 276 -6.27 -2.07 28.08
N LYS A 277 -6.90 -1.25 27.24
CA LYS A 277 -7.05 0.19 27.53
C LYS A 277 -5.68 0.80 27.89
N SER A 278 -5.55 1.37 29.08
CA SER A 278 -4.30 1.88 29.66
C SER A 278 -3.58 0.88 30.57
N ALA A 279 -4.14 -0.32 30.80
CA ALA A 279 -3.46 -1.38 31.55
C ALA A 279 -2.44 -2.10 30.66
N ARG A 280 -1.35 -2.53 31.29
CA ARG A 280 -0.31 -3.40 30.74
C ARG A 280 -0.03 -4.53 31.70
N ALA A 281 0.09 -5.74 31.17
CA ALA A 281 0.38 -6.94 31.96
C ALA A 281 1.53 -7.74 31.32
N ASP A 282 2.42 -8.24 32.16
CA ASP A 282 3.40 -9.26 31.80
C ASP A 282 2.91 -10.56 32.44
N VAL A 283 2.69 -11.59 31.63
CA VAL A 283 2.12 -12.87 32.09
C VAL A 283 3.09 -13.99 31.74
N THR A 284 3.43 -14.79 32.73
CA THR A 284 4.20 -16.02 32.62
C THR A 284 3.28 -17.19 32.95
N VAL A 285 3.25 -18.19 32.06
CA VAL A 285 2.50 -19.43 32.28
C VAL A 285 3.47 -20.59 32.28
N PHE A 286 3.44 -21.39 33.34
CA PHE A 286 4.28 -22.56 33.55
C PHE A 286 3.47 -23.83 33.32
N TYR A 287 4.06 -24.81 32.64
CA TYR A 287 3.50 -26.13 32.39
C TYR A 287 4.58 -27.21 32.58
N PRO A 288 4.30 -28.31 33.30
CA PRO A 288 3.10 -28.58 34.10
C PRO A 288 3.07 -27.74 35.40
N GLY A 289 1.87 -27.44 35.90
CA GLY A 289 1.63 -26.67 37.12
C GLY A 289 0.52 -27.28 37.99
N THR A 290 0.20 -26.57 39.08
CA THR A 290 -0.78 -26.95 40.12
C THR A 290 -2.04 -26.08 40.13
N GLY A 291 -2.17 -25.11 39.22
CA GLY A 291 -3.27 -24.15 39.21
C GLY A 291 -3.03 -22.90 40.06
N LYS A 292 -1.79 -22.66 40.53
CA LYS A 292 -1.48 -21.47 41.33
C LYS A 292 -1.51 -20.23 40.45
N LEU A 293 -2.31 -19.24 40.85
CA LEU A 293 -2.41 -17.95 40.20
C LEU A 293 -1.84 -16.87 41.13
N SER A 294 -0.76 -16.22 40.70
CA SER A 294 -0.14 -15.07 41.37
C SER A 294 -0.29 -13.82 40.51
N ILE A 295 -0.90 -12.77 41.04
CA ILE A 295 -1.08 -11.46 40.41
C ILE A 295 -0.44 -10.41 41.32
N ASN A 296 0.67 -9.81 40.88
CA ASN A 296 1.48 -8.86 41.68
C ASN A 296 1.80 -9.38 43.10
N GLY A 297 2.09 -10.68 43.22
CA GLY A 297 2.40 -11.34 44.51
C GLY A 297 1.17 -11.65 45.39
N LYS A 298 -0.05 -11.40 44.91
CA LYS A 298 -1.31 -11.81 45.56
C LYS A 298 -1.98 -12.93 44.78
N GLY A 299 -2.90 -13.66 45.40
CA GLY A 299 -3.70 -14.68 44.71
C GLY A 299 -4.79 -14.10 43.80
N ILE A 300 -5.80 -14.92 43.50
CA ILE A 300 -7.03 -14.49 42.81
C ILE A 300 -7.79 -13.38 43.55
N GLU A 301 -7.54 -13.24 44.85
CA GLU A 301 -8.03 -12.18 45.74
C GLU A 301 -7.58 -10.78 45.34
N PHE A 302 -6.61 -10.64 44.42
CA PHE A 302 -6.26 -9.34 43.86
C PHE A 302 -7.45 -8.61 43.23
N PHE A 303 -8.44 -9.35 42.72
CA PHE A 303 -9.68 -8.82 42.19
C PHE A 303 -10.83 -9.10 43.15
N ASP A 304 -11.46 -8.05 43.69
CA ASP A 304 -12.67 -8.22 44.52
C ASP A 304 -13.90 -8.57 43.67
N ASP A 305 -13.97 -8.01 42.46
CA ASP A 305 -15.09 -8.18 41.53
C ASP A 305 -15.09 -9.56 40.86
N ILE A 306 -16.23 -10.24 40.91
CA ILE A 306 -16.43 -11.58 40.34
C ILE A 306 -16.21 -11.54 38.82
N GLN A 307 -16.69 -10.49 38.15
CA GLN A 307 -16.53 -10.37 36.69
C GLN A 307 -15.05 -10.32 36.29
N ALA A 308 -14.20 -9.68 37.07
CA ALA A 308 -12.76 -9.65 36.80
C ALA A 308 -12.11 -11.03 36.97
N ARG A 309 -12.57 -11.84 37.93
CA ARG A 309 -12.10 -13.22 38.12
C ARG A 309 -12.54 -14.13 36.97
N GLU A 310 -13.80 -14.04 36.54
CA GLU A 310 -14.32 -14.80 35.40
C GLU A 310 -13.54 -14.54 34.12
N GLN A 311 -13.15 -13.28 33.86
CA GLN A 311 -12.35 -12.93 32.69
C GLN A 311 -10.99 -13.65 32.67
N ILE A 312 -10.38 -13.87 33.83
CA ILE A 312 -9.07 -14.51 33.96
C ILE A 312 -9.20 -16.04 33.84
N LEU A 313 -10.27 -16.60 34.38
CA LEU A 313 -10.55 -18.04 34.33
C LEU A 313 -11.02 -18.51 32.94
N PHE A 314 -11.70 -17.65 32.18
CA PHE A 314 -12.26 -17.98 30.87
C PHE A 314 -11.29 -18.71 29.91
N PRO A 315 -10.04 -18.24 29.66
CA PRO A 315 -9.10 -18.95 28.78
C PRO A 315 -8.66 -20.32 29.31
N LEU A 316 -8.62 -20.52 30.63
CA LEU A 316 -8.26 -21.80 31.25
C LEU A 316 -9.39 -22.82 31.10
N LEU A 317 -10.62 -22.37 31.35
CA LEU A 317 -11.83 -23.17 31.15
C LEU A 317 -12.01 -23.56 29.68
N PHE A 318 -11.77 -22.62 28.76
CA PHE A 318 -11.92 -22.87 27.33
C PHE A 318 -10.93 -23.89 26.76
N THR A 319 -9.75 -24.01 27.37
CA THR A 319 -8.67 -24.90 26.91
C THR A 319 -8.56 -26.17 27.74
N ASP A 320 -9.44 -26.39 28.73
CA ASP A 320 -9.37 -27.48 29.70
C ASP A 320 -8.01 -27.55 30.44
N MET A 321 -7.39 -26.38 30.67
CA MET A 321 -6.09 -26.22 31.34
C MET A 321 -6.20 -25.72 32.78
N VAL A 322 -7.42 -25.75 33.34
CA VAL A 322 -7.66 -25.50 34.77
C VAL A 322 -6.83 -26.49 35.60
N GLU A 323 -6.18 -26.02 36.66
CA GLU A 323 -5.30 -26.82 37.55
C GLU A 323 -4.06 -27.45 36.92
N LYS A 324 -3.84 -27.32 35.59
CA LYS A 324 -2.69 -27.89 34.88
C LYS A 324 -1.53 -26.92 34.68
N VAL A 325 -1.77 -25.62 34.88
CA VAL A 325 -0.78 -24.56 34.68
C VAL A 325 -0.66 -23.68 35.91
N ASP A 326 0.54 -23.20 36.19
CA ASP A 326 0.76 -22.13 37.16
C ASP A 326 0.94 -20.81 36.41
N ILE A 327 0.38 -19.72 36.93
CA ILE A 327 0.33 -18.43 36.27
C ILE A 327 0.89 -17.38 37.21
N GLU A 328 1.85 -16.62 36.71
CA GLU A 328 2.35 -15.44 37.39
C GLU A 328 2.14 -14.22 36.48
N ALA A 329 1.51 -13.19 37.02
CA ALA A 329 1.12 -12.00 36.27
C ALA A 329 1.53 -10.74 37.02
N THR A 330 2.30 -9.89 36.34
CA THR A 330 2.61 -8.54 36.82
C THR A 330 1.76 -7.54 36.04
N VAL A 331 0.98 -6.70 36.73
CA VAL A 331 0.06 -5.75 36.06
C VAL A 331 0.20 -4.34 36.59
N ARG A 332 0.29 -3.39 35.66
CA ARG A 332 0.40 -1.95 35.94
C ARG A 332 -0.57 -1.12 35.10
N GLY A 333 -0.96 0.03 35.65
CA GLY A 333 -1.86 0.98 34.99
C GLY A 333 -3.30 0.50 34.83
N GLY A 334 -4.15 1.39 34.30
CA GLY A 334 -5.57 1.12 34.06
C GLY A 334 -6.41 0.89 35.31
N GLY A 335 -7.69 0.55 35.09
CA GLY A 335 -8.64 0.17 36.14
C GLY A 335 -8.81 -1.36 36.24
N ILE A 336 -9.59 -1.82 37.22
CA ILE A 336 -9.79 -3.24 37.57
C ILE A 336 -10.14 -4.10 36.35
N SER A 337 -11.20 -3.76 35.62
CA SER A 337 -11.61 -4.49 34.40
C SER A 337 -10.58 -4.40 33.26
N GLY A 338 -9.79 -3.33 33.21
CA GLY A 338 -8.67 -3.20 32.29
C GLY A 338 -7.54 -4.18 32.61
N LYS A 339 -7.19 -4.29 33.89
CA LYS A 339 -6.16 -5.22 34.39
C LYS A 339 -6.55 -6.67 34.12
N ALA A 340 -7.76 -7.08 34.50
CA ALA A 340 -8.26 -8.42 34.24
C ALA A 340 -8.25 -8.79 32.75
N GLY A 341 -8.70 -7.86 31.89
CA GLY A 341 -8.67 -8.08 30.44
C GLY A 341 -7.26 -8.14 29.84
N ALA A 342 -6.27 -7.44 30.42
CA ALA A 342 -4.86 -7.55 30.01
C ALA A 342 -4.27 -8.91 30.39
N ILE A 343 -4.54 -9.37 31.62
CA ILE A 343 -4.11 -10.70 32.08
C ILE A 343 -4.73 -11.80 31.22
N ARG A 344 -6.05 -11.74 30.98
CA ARG A 344 -6.75 -12.70 30.11
C ARG A 344 -6.06 -12.86 28.76
N PHE A 345 -5.69 -11.74 28.14
CA PHE A 345 -5.00 -11.74 26.86
C PHE A 345 -3.62 -12.41 26.95
N GLY A 346 -2.84 -12.10 27.99
CA GLY A 346 -1.53 -12.72 28.22
C GLY A 346 -1.61 -14.22 28.49
N ILE A 347 -2.56 -14.67 29.32
CA ILE A 347 -2.83 -16.10 29.55
C ILE A 347 -3.18 -16.79 28.23
N SER A 348 -4.12 -16.22 27.47
CA SER A 348 -4.57 -16.79 26.19
C SER A 348 -3.42 -16.92 25.19
N TRP A 349 -2.55 -15.92 25.09
CA TRP A 349 -1.39 -15.96 24.21
C TRP A 349 -0.33 -16.96 24.65
N SER A 350 -0.13 -17.12 25.96
CA SER A 350 0.83 -18.08 26.51
C SER A 350 0.37 -19.53 26.33
N LEU A 351 -0.92 -19.79 26.50
CA LEU A 351 -1.51 -21.13 26.37
C LEU A 351 -1.37 -21.73 24.97
N ARG A 352 -1.21 -20.91 23.93
CA ARG A 352 -1.07 -21.38 22.54
C ARG A 352 0.10 -22.33 22.32
N SER A 353 1.16 -22.21 23.12
CA SER A 353 2.33 -23.08 23.01
C SER A 353 2.14 -24.44 23.70
N PHE A 354 1.09 -24.59 24.51
CA PHE A 354 0.82 -25.80 25.30
C PHE A 354 -0.41 -26.58 24.83
N VAL A 355 -1.08 -26.12 23.77
CA VAL A 355 -2.33 -26.70 23.28
C VAL A 355 -2.24 -26.98 21.78
N GLU A 356 -3.00 -27.97 21.31
CA GLU A 356 -3.11 -28.34 19.91
C GLU A 356 -3.54 -27.19 18.98
N PRO A 357 -3.07 -27.18 17.72
CA PRO A 357 -3.34 -26.10 16.76
C PRO A 357 -4.82 -25.90 16.45
N GLU A 358 -5.64 -26.96 16.51
CA GLU A 358 -7.09 -26.86 16.34
C GLU A 358 -7.75 -26.03 17.45
N THR A 359 -7.30 -26.22 18.69
CA THR A 359 -7.81 -25.43 19.83
C THR A 359 -7.33 -23.99 19.76
N VAL A 360 -6.14 -23.72 19.24
CA VAL A 360 -5.67 -22.35 18.97
C VAL A 360 -6.61 -21.64 17.99
N GLU A 361 -7.08 -22.33 16.95
CA GLU A 361 -8.05 -21.77 16.01
C GLU A 361 -9.42 -21.54 16.68
N ARG A 362 -9.87 -22.46 17.55
CA ARG A 362 -11.07 -22.24 18.38
C ARG A 362 -10.92 -21.01 19.29
N MET A 363 -9.75 -20.80 19.91
CA MET A 363 -9.45 -19.61 20.72
C MET A 363 -9.45 -18.32 19.89
N ARG A 364 -8.97 -18.39 18.64
CA ARG A 364 -9.00 -17.27 17.68
C ARG A 364 -10.44 -16.88 17.37
N ILE A 365 -11.29 -17.85 17.06
CA ILE A 365 -12.72 -17.64 16.77
C ILE A 365 -13.45 -17.10 18.00
N ALA A 366 -13.14 -17.61 19.20
CA ALA A 366 -13.69 -17.12 20.46
C ALA A 366 -13.19 -15.70 20.85
N GLY A 367 -12.24 -15.12 20.11
CA GLY A 367 -11.73 -13.77 20.33
C GLY A 367 -10.78 -13.64 21.53
N LEU A 368 -10.24 -14.75 22.04
CA LEU A 368 -9.26 -14.76 23.13
C LEU A 368 -7.90 -14.20 22.70
N LEU A 369 -7.53 -14.48 21.45
CA LEU A 369 -6.24 -14.08 20.87
C LEU A 369 -6.26 -12.69 20.24
N GLN A 370 -7.44 -12.07 20.13
CA GLN A 370 -7.60 -10.77 19.48
C GLN A 370 -7.40 -9.62 20.47
N LYS A 371 -6.51 -8.69 20.12
CA LYS A 371 -6.30 -7.46 20.88
C LYS A 371 -7.54 -6.56 20.79
N ASP A 372 -8.07 -6.13 21.94
CA ASP A 372 -9.17 -5.16 21.96
C ASP A 372 -8.64 -3.72 21.75
N TYR A 373 -8.84 -3.20 20.54
CA TYR A 373 -8.44 -1.85 20.09
C TYR A 373 -9.30 -0.73 20.66
N ARG A 374 -10.42 -1.02 21.34
CA ARG A 374 -11.30 0.03 21.88
C ARG A 374 -10.57 0.83 22.96
N ARG A 375 -10.59 2.15 22.81
CA ARG A 375 -9.98 3.13 23.73
C ARG A 375 -10.94 4.28 23.97
N ARG A 376 -10.75 5.01 25.07
CA ARG A 376 -11.53 6.23 25.32
C ARG A 376 -11.19 7.25 24.24
N GLU A 377 -12.18 7.62 23.45
CA GLU A 377 -12.01 8.66 22.45
C GLU A 377 -11.74 10.03 23.11
N ARG A 378 -10.89 10.84 22.47
CA ARG A 378 -10.66 12.22 22.90
C ARG A 378 -11.93 13.08 22.79
N LYS A 379 -12.03 14.08 23.67
CA LYS A 379 -12.99 15.18 23.53
C LYS A 379 -12.63 16.02 22.30
N LYS A 380 -13.65 16.53 21.59
CA LYS A 380 -13.47 17.44 20.46
C LYS A 380 -13.81 18.86 20.93
N PRO A 381 -13.07 19.90 20.50
CA PRO A 381 -13.45 21.28 20.79
C PRO A 381 -14.84 21.57 20.23
N GLY A 382 -15.61 22.44 20.89
CA GLY A 382 -17.01 22.72 20.54
C GLY A 382 -18.01 21.61 20.88
N GLN A 383 -17.61 20.57 21.63
CA GLN A 383 -18.51 19.50 22.08
C GLN A 383 -18.40 19.29 23.59
N ALA A 384 -19.49 18.85 24.23
CA ALA A 384 -19.54 18.61 25.67
C ALA A 384 -18.64 17.43 26.07
N ARG A 385 -18.65 16.34 25.29
CA ARG A 385 -17.78 15.16 25.47
C ARG A 385 -17.25 14.68 24.11
N ALA A 386 -16.74 13.45 24.05
CA ALA A 386 -16.22 12.86 22.80
C ALA A 386 -17.28 12.75 21.69
N ARG A 387 -18.54 12.46 22.03
CA ARG A 387 -19.64 12.36 21.05
C ARG A 387 -20.85 13.23 21.42
N ARG A 388 -21.08 13.46 22.72
CA ARG A 388 -22.15 14.32 23.24
C ARG A 388 -21.93 15.78 22.82
N LYS A 389 -22.88 16.34 22.08
CA LYS A 389 -22.93 17.76 21.73
C LYS A 389 -23.50 18.58 22.90
N PHE A 390 -23.28 19.89 22.87
CA PHE A 390 -24.03 20.79 23.74
C PHE A 390 -25.51 20.79 23.34
N THR A 391 -26.38 21.20 24.25
CA THR A 391 -27.80 21.38 23.95
C THR A 391 -27.93 22.43 22.87
N TRP A 392 -28.48 22.04 21.71
CA TRP A 392 -28.75 22.96 20.63
C TRP A 392 -30.02 23.76 20.95
N LYS A 393 -29.92 25.09 20.96
CA LYS A 393 -31.07 26.00 21.07
C LYS A 393 -31.43 26.47 19.67
N LYS A 394 -32.69 26.26 19.27
CA LYS A 394 -33.20 26.62 17.94
C LYS A 394 -33.55 28.10 17.78
N ARG A 395 -33.93 28.76 18.89
CA ARG A 395 -34.43 30.14 18.92
C ARG A 395 -33.54 30.99 19.81
#